data_AF-A0A2U2PAW5-F1
#
_entry.id   AF-A0A2U2PAW5-F1
#
_cell.length_a   1.000
_cell.length_b   1.000
_cell.length_c   1.000
_cell.angle_alpha   90.00
_cell.angle_beta   90.00
_cell.angle_gamma   90.00
#
_symmetry.space_group_name_H-M   'P 1'
#
loop_
_entity.id
_entity.type
_entity.pdbx_description
1 polymer ?
#
loop_
_entity_poly.entity_id
_entity_poly.type
_entity_poly.pdbx_seq_one_letter_code
_entity_poly.pdbx_strand_id
1 'polypeptide(L)'
;MEDSFMIEIAYQDKQLEFEARLRITGYTHKIEVIVEDIPVLFEPDEERTYRALISPEHTETSHKIKPGILEAIAQKLELLTR
;
A
#
# COMPACT_ATOMS: atom_id res chain seq x y z
N MET A 1 -1.89 -8.45 -18.30
CA MET A 1 -0.98 -7.31 -18.10
C MET A 1 -1.30 -6.81 -16.72
N GLU A 2 -0.36 -6.94 -15.77
CA GLU A 2 -0.51 -6.28 -14.48
C GLU A 2 -0.02 -4.85 -14.69
N ASP A 3 -0.95 -3.93 -14.93
CA ASP A 3 -0.61 -2.54 -15.08
C ASP A 3 -0.17 -2.01 -13.71
N SER A 4 1.09 -1.59 -13.62
CA SER A 4 1.58 -0.83 -12.49
C SER A 4 1.17 0.64 -12.62
N PHE A 5 0.98 1.29 -11.49
CA PHE A 5 0.66 2.71 -11.41
C PHE A 5 1.42 3.35 -10.25
N MET A 6 1.58 4.67 -10.28
CA MET A 6 2.24 5.40 -9.20
C MET A 6 1.21 5.92 -8.20
N ILE A 7 1.53 5.80 -6.91
CA ILE A 7 0.79 6.41 -5.82
C ILE A 7 1.62 7.56 -5.26
N GLU A 8 1.07 8.77 -5.38
CA GLU A 8 1.61 9.98 -4.76
C GLU A 8 0.95 10.24 -3.40
N ILE A 9 1.76 10.42 -2.37
CA ILE A 9 1.33 10.80 -1.02
C ILE A 9 2.09 12.03 -0.54
N ALA A 10 1.44 12.83 0.32
CA ALA A 10 2.10 13.84 1.12
C ALA A 10 2.48 13.26 2.49
N TYR A 11 3.76 13.32 2.84
CA TYR A 11 4.26 12.86 4.15
C TYR A 11 5.39 13.78 4.63
N GLN A 12 5.24 14.37 5.81
CA GLN A 12 6.24 15.28 6.42
C GLN A 12 6.70 16.40 5.45
N ASP A 13 5.73 17.09 4.84
CA ASP A 13 5.95 18.18 3.86
C ASP A 13 6.69 17.77 2.58
N LYS A 14 6.78 16.45 2.31
CA LYS A 14 7.36 15.90 1.08
C LYS A 14 6.30 15.16 0.29
N GLN A 15 6.39 15.27 -1.03
CA GLN A 15 5.69 14.38 -1.95
C GLN A 15 6.55 13.13 -2.13
N LEU A 16 5.96 11.97 -1.87
CA LEU A 16 6.59 10.67 -2.07
C LEU A 16 5.78 9.90 -3.10
N GLU A 17 6.48 9.17 -3.96
CA GLU A 17 5.91 8.36 -5.03
C GLU A 17 6.27 6.90 -4.81
N PHE A 18 5.29 6.02 -4.96
CA PHE A 18 5.46 4.57 -4.81
C PHE A 18 4.88 3.83 -6.00
N GLU A 19 5.60 2.82 -6.49
CA GLU A 19 5.07 1.90 -7.48
C GLU A 19 4.03 0.98 -6.81
N ALA A 20 2.87 0.87 -7.45
CA ALA A 20 1.77 0.05 -7.01
C ALA A 20 1.25 -0.84 -8.14
N ARG A 21 0.65 -1.97 -7.78
CA ARG A 21 0.06 -2.94 -8.71
C ARG A 21 -1.27 -3.44 -8.17
N LEU A 22 -2.27 -3.47 -9.04
CA LEU A 22 -3.53 -4.13 -8.71
C LEU A 22 -3.35 -5.64 -8.80
N ARG A 23 -3.55 -6.33 -7.67
CA ARG A 23 -3.54 -7.79 -7.56
C ARG A 23 -4.97 -8.28 -7.39
N ILE A 24 -5.48 -8.98 -8.40
CA ILE A 24 -6.83 -9.58 -8.35
C ILE A 24 -6.66 -11.06 -8.03
N THR A 25 -7.05 -11.47 -6.83
CA THR A 25 -7.03 -12.88 -6.40
C THR A 25 -8.45 -13.30 -6.06
N GLY A 26 -9.09 -14.06 -6.96
CA GLY A 26 -10.50 -14.42 -6.82
C GLY A 26 -11.40 -13.18 -6.92
N TYR A 27 -12.22 -12.96 -5.89
CA TYR A 27 -13.12 -11.79 -5.80
C TYR A 27 -12.54 -10.61 -5.00
N THR A 28 -11.32 -10.76 -4.47
CA THR A 28 -10.69 -9.71 -3.66
C THR A 28 -9.72 -8.90 -4.51
N HIS A 29 -9.91 -7.58 -4.49
CA HIS A 29 -8.95 -6.63 -5.04
C HIS A 29 -7.96 -6.26 -3.94
N LYS A 30 -6.68 -6.51 -4.19
CA LYS A 30 -5.57 -6.07 -3.34
C LYS A 30 -4.70 -5.12 -4.13
N ILE A 31 -4.06 -4.19 -3.43
CA ILE A 31 -3.09 -3.27 -4.03
C ILE A 31 -1.75 -3.58 -3.39
N GLU A 32 -0.80 -4.05 -4.18
CA GLU A 32 0.59 -4.22 -3.74
C GLU A 32 1.34 -2.91 -3.97
N VAL A 33 2.02 -2.40 -2.96
CA VAL A 33 2.83 -1.17 -3.04
C VAL A 33 4.24 -1.50 -2.57
N ILE A 34 5.25 -1.09 -3.33
CA ILE A 34 6.65 -1.29 -2.97
C ILE A 34 7.11 -0.11 -2.11
N VAL A 35 7.43 -0.37 -0.84
CA VAL A 35 7.86 0.63 0.15
C VAL A 35 9.19 0.20 0.74
N GLU A 36 10.26 0.98 0.54
CA GLU A 36 11.62 0.63 1.00
C GLU A 36 12.07 -0.78 0.54
N ASP A 37 11.82 -1.09 -0.75
CA ASP A 37 12.03 -2.40 -1.38
C ASP A 37 11.22 -3.57 -0.78
N ILE A 38 10.24 -3.27 0.07
CA ILE A 38 9.37 -4.27 0.70
C ILE A 38 7.98 -4.21 0.05
N PRO A 39 7.46 -5.32 -0.48
CA PRO A 39 6.09 -5.39 -0.96
C PRO A 39 5.11 -5.36 0.23
N VAL A 40 4.19 -4.39 0.20
CA VAL A 40 3.12 -4.23 1.18
C VAL A 40 1.78 -4.41 0.47
N LEU A 41 0.95 -5.33 0.97
CA LEU A 41 -0.39 -5.58 0.45
C LEU A 41 -1.41 -4.74 1.22
N PHE A 42 -2.18 -3.95 0.48
CA PHE A 42 -3.31 -3.19 0.98
C PHE A 42 -4.61 -3.87 0.54
N GLU A 43 -5.47 -4.21 1.50
CA GLU A 43 -6.80 -4.74 1.23
C GLU A 43 -7.87 -3.96 2.00
N PRO A 44 -9.04 -3.73 1.39
CA PRO A 44 -10.15 -3.09 2.10
C PRO A 44 -10.66 -4.02 3.19
N ASP A 45 -10.99 -3.46 4.34
CA ASP A 45 -11.69 -4.15 5.41
C ASP A 45 -13.21 -3.92 5.37
N GLU A 46 -13.90 -4.49 6.37
CA GLU A 46 -15.35 -4.43 6.52
C GLU A 46 -15.87 -2.99 6.64
N GLU A 47 -15.05 -2.06 7.15
CA GLU A 47 -15.35 -0.63 7.30
C GLU A 47 -14.93 0.20 6.08
N ARG A 48 -14.47 -0.45 4.99
CA ARG A 48 -13.92 0.19 3.79
C ARG A 48 -12.68 1.04 4.06
N THR A 49 -11.95 0.72 5.12
CA THR A 49 -10.60 1.25 5.35
C THR A 49 -9.58 0.24 4.84
N TYR A 50 -8.37 0.69 4.51
CA TYR A 50 -7.33 -0.24 4.05
C TYR A 50 -6.44 -0.71 5.20
N ARG A 51 -6.24 -2.02 5.30
CA ARG A 51 -5.20 -2.62 6.16
C ARG A 51 -3.95 -2.91 5.34
N ALA A 52 -2.78 -2.70 5.95
CA ALA A 52 -1.49 -3.05 5.36
C ALA A 52 -1.01 -4.40 5.90
N LEU A 53 -0.58 -5.30 5.00
CA LEU A 53 -0.08 -6.63 5.29
C LEU A 53 1.32 -6.79 4.69
N ILE A 54 2.25 -7.31 5.48
CA ILE A 54 3.63 -7.62 5.07
C ILE A 54 3.81 -9.13 5.18
N SER A 55 4.46 -9.74 4.18
CA SER A 55 4.76 -11.18 4.23
C SER A 55 5.70 -11.50 5.39
N PRO A 56 5.54 -12.66 6.08
CA PRO A 56 6.43 -13.07 7.16
C PRO A 56 7.93 -12.98 6.84
N GLU A 57 8.31 -13.23 5.58
CA GLU A 57 9.70 -13.13 5.09
C GLU A 57 10.33 -11.74 5.21
N HIS A 58 9.50 -10.69 5.28
CA HIS A 58 9.94 -9.30 5.41
C HIS A 58 9.72 -8.72 6.81
N THR A 59 9.28 -9.53 7.78
CA THR A 59 9.02 -9.07 9.16
C THR A 59 10.26 -8.42 9.77
N GLU A 60 11.44 -9.02 9.59
CA GLU A 60 12.69 -8.48 10.14
C GLU A 60 13.10 -7.17 9.48
N THR A 61 12.75 -6.93 8.21
CA THR A 61 13.08 -5.69 7.50
C THR A 61 11.98 -4.63 7.60
N SER A 62 10.77 -5.01 8.04
CA SER A 62 9.60 -4.13 8.11
C SER A 62 9.78 -2.91 9.01
N HIS A 63 10.67 -2.97 10.00
CA HIS A 63 11.00 -1.84 10.89
C HIS A 63 11.56 -0.61 10.15
N LYS A 64 12.03 -0.78 8.91
CA LYS A 64 12.46 0.33 8.05
C LYS A 64 11.27 1.17 7.57
N ILE A 65 10.09 0.58 7.47
CA ILE A 65 8.89 1.26 7.02
C ILE A 65 8.32 2.06 8.19
N LYS A 66 8.17 3.36 7.99
CA LYS A 66 7.51 4.22 8.97
C LYS A 66 5.99 3.99 8.92
N PRO A 67 5.32 3.72 10.06
CA PRO A 67 3.87 3.49 10.07
C PRO A 67 3.06 4.61 9.42
N GLY A 68 3.47 5.87 9.59
CA GLY A 68 2.79 7.01 8.96
C GLY A 68 2.85 7.04 7.42
N ILE A 69 3.82 6.35 6.80
CA ILE A 69 3.82 6.17 5.33
C ILE A 69 2.71 5.20 4.94
N LEU A 70 2.54 4.10 5.68
CA LEU A 70 1.48 3.12 5.45
C LEU A 70 0.09 3.75 5.61
N GLU A 71 -0.11 4.56 6.65
CA GLU A 71 -1.35 5.30 6.89
C GLU A 71 -1.67 6.26 5.74
N ALA A 72 -0.68 7.02 5.26
CA ALA A 72 -0.87 7.97 4.16
C ALA A 72 -1.20 7.25 2.83
N ILE A 73 -0.58 6.09 2.57
CA ILE A 73 -0.92 5.25 1.41
C ILE A 73 -2.36 4.73 1.55
N ALA A 74 -2.74 4.19 2.71
CA ALA A 74 -4.09 3.70 2.95
C ALA A 74 -5.15 4.79 2.70
N GLN A 75 -4.96 5.99 3.26
CA GLN A 75 -5.86 7.13 3.03
C GLN A 75 -5.94 7.52 1.54
N LYS A 76 -4.80 7.50 0.83
CA LYS A 76 -4.78 7.79 -0.61
C LYS A 76 -5.59 6.75 -1.40
N LEU A 77 -5.46 5.47 -1.06
CA LEU A 77 -6.21 4.40 -1.68
C LEU A 77 -7.72 4.51 -1.42
N GLU A 78 -8.12 4.83 -0.18
CA GLU A 78 -9.52 5.10 0.16
C GLU A 78 -10.14 6.20 -0.69
N LEU A 79 -9.38 7.27 -0.99
CA LEU A 79 -9.83 8.37 -1.84
C LEU A 79 -9.98 7.95 -3.31
N LEU A 80 -9.14 7.04 -3.80
CA LEU A 80 -9.14 6.60 -5.20
C LEU A 80 -10.20 5.54 -5.50
N THR A 81 -10.66 4.81 -4.49
CA THR A 81 -11.68 3.75 -4.65
C THR A 81 -13.09 4.16 -4.21
N ARG A 82 -13.30 5.44 -3.92
CA ARG A 82 -14.62 6.04 -3.62
C ARG A 82 -15.34 6.53 -4.87
#